data_AF-A0A1F9B8U6-F1
#
_entry.id   AF-A0A1F9B8U6-F1
#
_cell.length_a   1.000
_cell.length_b   1.000
_cell.length_c   1.000
_cell.angle_alpha   90.00
_cell.angle_beta   90.00
_cell.angle_gamma   90.00
#
_symmetry.space_group_name_H-M   'P 1'
#
loop_
_entity.id
_entity.type
_entity.pdbx_description
1 polymer ?
#
loop_
_entity_poly.entity_id
_entity_poly.type
_entity_poly.pdbx_seq_one_letter_code
_entity_poly.pdbx_strand_id
1 'polypeptide(L)'
;MWYLDPNVQSSDVNFIEADGCHIPRNDRFFDWVISCDVFEHIEKEKRCPFLAENLRVANAGMILAAPFFSPEIKSAEEEVNVFHYQLFHQNHPWLIEHIANGLPDLEETLRFLKAMGLSYEIIHNNHLDLWKIIQKITIAGIQEPDELNFYYNNFIYPKDIIKGTLTSAHDYYRTILYVKKERKVINFAEKIATPEGMLIETEKFETLDRYITNSLKQIASLRQAVGERDQAVQTLTEQMAERDEQMNAIMASWSWKLTAPLRALKTLFFNKSTTQ
;
A
#
# COMPACT_ATOMS: atom_id res chain seq x y z
N MET A 1 -13.96 20.60 0.88
CA MET A 1 -12.48 20.54 0.83
C MET A 1 -12.12 20.35 -0.63
N TRP A 2 -11.22 21.17 -1.17
CA TRP A 2 -10.73 20.99 -2.54
C TRP A 2 -9.64 19.92 -2.56
N TYR A 3 -9.57 19.13 -3.62
CA TYR A 3 -8.54 18.10 -3.78
C TYR A 3 -8.06 18.00 -5.22
N LEU A 4 -6.81 17.58 -5.35
CA LEU A 4 -6.09 17.34 -6.59
C LEU A 4 -5.45 15.96 -6.43
N ASP A 5 -5.86 15.01 -7.26
CA ASP A 5 -5.37 13.64 -7.25
C ASP A 5 -5.23 13.16 -8.71
N PRO A 6 -4.02 12.83 -9.18
CA PRO A 6 -3.81 12.44 -10.57
C PRO A 6 -4.44 11.09 -10.92
N ASN A 7 -4.80 10.26 -9.93
CA ASN A 7 -5.35 8.92 -10.14
C ASN A 7 -6.88 8.87 -10.01
N VAL A 8 -7.53 10.00 -9.72
CA VAL A 8 -8.97 10.08 -9.56
C VAL A 8 -9.56 10.96 -10.65
N GLN A 9 -10.48 10.42 -11.43
CA GLN A 9 -11.40 11.24 -12.21
C GLN A 9 -12.68 11.41 -11.40
N SER A 10 -13.01 12.66 -11.07
CA SER A 10 -14.18 12.97 -10.25
C SER A 10 -15.01 14.08 -10.87
N SER A 11 -16.33 13.94 -10.80
CA SER A 11 -17.29 14.99 -11.15
C SER A 11 -17.58 15.95 -9.98
N ASP A 12 -16.91 15.77 -8.84
CA ASP A 12 -17.04 16.67 -7.70
C ASP A 12 -16.57 18.08 -8.09
N VAL A 13 -17.38 19.08 -7.80
CA VAL A 13 -17.05 20.48 -8.06
C VAL A 13 -15.80 20.97 -7.32
N ASN A 14 -15.39 20.25 -6.27
CA ASN A 14 -14.20 20.53 -5.48
C ASN A 14 -12.95 19.78 -5.99
N PHE A 15 -13.09 18.91 -7.00
CA PHE A 15 -11.95 18.29 -7.67
C PHE A 15 -11.32 19.27 -8.66
N ILE A 16 -9.98 19.33 -8.67
CA ILE A 16 -9.21 20.10 -9.64
C ILE A 16 -8.21 19.16 -10.29
N GLU A 17 -8.38 18.90 -11.59
CA GLU A 17 -7.37 18.25 -12.40
C GLU A 17 -6.33 19.30 -12.82
N ALA A 18 -5.11 19.22 -12.27
CA ALA A 18 -4.02 20.14 -12.57
C ALA A 18 -2.65 19.56 -12.23
N ASP A 19 -1.60 20.17 -12.77
CA ASP A 19 -0.22 19.97 -12.32
C ASP A 19 -0.02 20.70 -10.98
N GLY A 20 0.58 20.02 -9.99
CA GLY A 20 0.92 20.63 -8.69
C GLY A 20 1.95 21.77 -8.78
N CYS A 21 2.64 21.89 -9.91
CA CYS A 21 3.50 23.04 -10.25
C CYS A 21 2.74 24.18 -10.94
N HIS A 22 1.46 23.97 -11.31
CA HIS A 22 0.63 24.96 -11.98
C HIS A 22 -0.86 24.77 -11.65
N ILE A 23 -1.25 25.20 -10.46
CA ILE A 23 -2.61 25.08 -9.94
C ILE A 23 -3.44 26.26 -10.49
N PRO A 24 -4.55 26.02 -11.22
CA PRO A 24 -5.34 27.05 -11.90
C PRO A 24 -6.24 27.82 -10.93
N ARG A 25 -5.63 28.43 -9.91
CA ARG A 25 -6.25 29.24 -8.87
C ARG A 25 -5.42 30.49 -8.63
N ASN A 26 -6.09 31.54 -8.19
CA ASN A 26 -5.44 32.79 -7.84
C ASN A 26 -4.51 32.62 -6.64
N ASP A 27 -3.61 33.58 -6.46
CA ASP A 27 -2.79 33.66 -5.26
C ASP A 27 -3.68 33.67 -4.01
N ARG A 28 -3.26 32.95 -2.97
CA ARG A 28 -3.95 32.90 -1.66
C ARG A 28 -5.41 32.46 -1.75
N PHE A 29 -5.77 31.65 -2.75
CA PHE A 29 -7.13 31.14 -2.94
C PHE A 29 -7.55 30.19 -1.81
N PHE A 30 -6.65 29.36 -1.29
CA PHE A 30 -6.93 28.42 -0.20
C PHE A 30 -6.38 28.96 1.12
N ASP A 31 -7.11 28.80 2.22
CA ASP A 31 -6.55 29.13 3.55
C ASP A 31 -5.30 28.31 3.85
N TRP A 32 -5.38 27.00 3.61
CA TRP A 32 -4.29 26.05 3.78
C TRP A 32 -4.20 25.12 2.58
N VAL A 33 -2.98 24.69 2.27
CA VAL A 33 -2.71 23.63 1.28
C VAL A 33 -2.11 22.44 1.99
N ILE A 34 -2.55 21.24 1.66
CA ILE A 34 -2.04 19.99 2.22
C ILE A 34 -1.52 19.15 1.06
N SER A 35 -0.27 18.72 1.15
CA SER A 35 0.36 17.76 0.24
C SER A 35 0.84 16.59 1.07
N CYS A 36 0.25 15.41 0.88
CA CYS A 36 0.59 14.19 1.61
C CYS A 36 0.96 13.09 0.63
N ASP A 37 2.16 12.53 0.77
CA ASP A 37 2.67 11.43 -0.06
C ASP A 37 2.64 11.74 -1.57
N VAL A 38 3.06 12.95 -1.94
CA VAL A 38 3.13 13.45 -3.33
C VAL A 38 4.54 13.92 -3.69
N PHE A 39 5.29 14.48 -2.73
CA PHE A 39 6.50 15.24 -3.01
C PHE A 39 7.67 14.35 -3.45
N GLU A 40 7.68 13.10 -3.01
CA GLU A 40 8.57 12.03 -3.41
C GLU A 40 8.34 11.54 -4.85
N HIS A 41 7.14 11.77 -5.40
CA HIS A 41 6.83 11.52 -6.82
C HIS A 41 7.21 12.71 -7.72
N ILE A 42 7.58 13.86 -7.13
CA ILE A 42 8.02 15.02 -7.91
C ILE A 42 9.50 14.88 -8.24
N GLU A 43 9.81 14.90 -9.54
CA GLU A 43 11.17 15.00 -10.09
C GLU A 43 11.97 16.10 -9.38
N LYS A 44 13.26 15.84 -9.12
CA LYS A 44 14.12 16.72 -8.33
C LYS A 44 14.07 18.19 -8.79
N GLU A 45 14.10 18.43 -10.09
CA GLU A 45 14.11 19.75 -10.71
C GLU A 45 12.78 20.51 -10.54
N LYS A 46 11.68 19.79 -10.33
CA LYS A 46 10.33 20.34 -10.17
C LYS A 46 9.95 20.59 -8.71
N ARG A 47 10.74 20.14 -7.74
CA ARG A 47 10.43 20.29 -6.29
C ARG A 47 10.33 21.74 -5.84
N CYS A 48 11.28 22.60 -6.23
CA CYS A 48 11.21 24.02 -5.92
C CYS A 48 10.00 24.71 -6.58
N PRO A 49 9.72 24.53 -7.88
CA PRO A 49 8.47 24.98 -8.51
C PRO A 49 7.20 24.48 -7.80
N PHE A 50 7.15 23.21 -7.44
CA PHE A 50 6.03 22.61 -6.71
C PHE A 50 5.79 23.30 -5.36
N LEU A 51 6.85 23.47 -4.56
CA LEU A 51 6.76 24.19 -3.28
C LEU A 51 6.31 25.64 -3.48
N ALA A 52 6.88 26.34 -4.46
CA ALA A 52 6.53 27.73 -4.77
C ALA A 52 5.05 27.87 -5.14
N GLU A 53 4.53 26.95 -5.96
CA GLU A 53 3.15 26.99 -6.43
C GLU A 53 2.15 26.67 -5.32
N ASN A 54 2.39 25.60 -4.56
CA ASN A 54 1.55 25.24 -3.41
C ASN A 54 1.53 26.38 -2.38
N LEU A 55 2.67 27.01 -2.13
CA LEU A 55 2.73 28.19 -1.30
C LEU A 55 2.03 29.39 -1.95
N ARG A 56 2.12 29.63 -3.26
CA ARG A 56 1.44 30.75 -3.93
C ARG A 56 -0.07 30.72 -3.71
N VAL A 57 -0.70 29.56 -3.91
CA VAL A 57 -2.17 29.41 -3.75
C VAL A 57 -2.60 29.33 -2.29
N ALA A 58 -1.70 29.07 -1.35
CA ALA A 58 -1.97 29.11 0.09
C ALA A 58 -1.99 30.54 0.65
N ASN A 59 -2.98 30.87 1.47
CA ASN A 59 -3.10 32.14 2.16
C ASN A 59 -2.32 32.13 3.48
N ALA A 60 -2.59 31.14 4.36
CA ALA A 60 -2.00 31.04 5.68
C ALA A 60 -0.75 30.16 5.73
N GLY A 61 -0.72 29.06 4.96
CA GLY A 61 0.40 28.11 5.03
C GLY A 61 0.16 26.79 4.29
N MET A 62 1.12 25.89 4.45
CA MET A 62 1.13 24.56 3.83
C MET A 62 1.45 23.49 4.88
N ILE A 63 0.81 22.33 4.76
CA ILE A 63 1.21 21.10 5.42
C ILE A 63 1.82 20.19 4.35
N LEU A 64 3.11 19.90 4.46
CA LEU A 64 3.81 19.01 3.55
C LEU A 64 4.22 17.75 4.32
N ALA A 65 3.63 16.61 3.98
CA ALA A 65 3.97 15.31 4.53
C ALA A 65 4.56 14.43 3.44
N ALA A 66 5.82 14.00 3.62
CA ALA A 66 6.52 13.14 2.68
C ALA A 66 7.60 12.33 3.41
N PRO A 67 8.05 11.20 2.85
CA PRO A 67 9.33 10.63 3.21
C PRO A 67 10.45 11.54 2.73
N PHE A 68 11.49 11.73 3.55
CA PHE A 68 12.68 12.48 3.17
C PHE A 68 13.89 11.56 3.17
N PHE A 69 14.89 11.90 2.36
CA PHE A 69 16.04 11.05 2.17
C PHE A 69 16.83 10.85 3.48
N SER A 70 17.00 9.59 3.84
CA SER A 70 18.12 9.08 4.62
C SER A 70 18.54 7.72 4.05
N PRO A 71 19.77 7.24 4.31
CA PRO A 71 20.16 5.89 3.94
C PRO A 71 19.21 4.81 4.48
N GLU A 72 18.69 5.00 5.68
CA GLU A 72 17.77 4.10 6.38
C GLU A 72 16.41 4.05 5.68
N ILE A 73 15.82 5.21 5.36
CA ILE A 73 14.52 5.29 4.68
C ILE A 73 14.61 4.70 3.28
N LYS A 74 15.67 5.05 2.53
CA LYS A 74 15.93 4.47 1.21
C LYS A 74 16.03 2.94 1.29
N SER A 75 16.80 2.41 2.25
CA SER A 75 16.93 0.96 2.42
C SER A 75 15.59 0.31 2.78
N ALA A 76 14.76 0.97 3.59
CA ALA A 76 13.45 0.46 3.97
C ALA A 76 12.48 0.40 2.76
N GLU A 77 12.46 1.42 1.90
CA GLU A 77 11.66 1.39 0.66
C GLU A 77 12.12 0.28 -0.28
N GLU A 78 13.44 0.11 -0.46
CA GLU A 78 14.01 -0.96 -1.28
C GLU A 78 13.64 -2.35 -0.72
N GLU A 79 13.72 -2.52 0.60
CA GLU A 79 13.35 -3.78 1.27
C GLU A 79 11.86 -4.11 1.09
N VAL A 80 10.98 -3.14 1.30
CA VAL A 80 9.53 -3.30 1.11
C VAL A 80 9.20 -3.57 -0.36
N ASN A 81 9.86 -2.91 -1.30
CA ASN A 81 9.70 -3.18 -2.73
C ASN A 81 10.17 -4.60 -3.10
N VAL A 82 11.29 -5.07 -2.56
CA VAL A 82 11.76 -6.45 -2.75
C VAL A 82 10.75 -7.45 -2.19
N PHE A 83 10.16 -7.17 -1.03
CA PHE A 83 9.11 -7.99 -0.45
C PHE A 83 7.88 -8.07 -1.38
N HIS A 84 7.41 -6.93 -1.90
CA HIS A 84 6.33 -6.90 -2.89
C HIS A 84 6.66 -7.74 -4.14
N TYR A 85 7.87 -7.57 -4.70
CA TYR A 85 8.33 -8.34 -5.85
C TYR A 85 8.38 -9.85 -5.57
N GLN A 86 8.77 -10.26 -4.37
CA GLN A 86 8.79 -11.67 -3.99
C GLN A 86 7.39 -12.29 -3.91
N LEU A 87 6.35 -11.49 -3.61
CA LEU A 87 4.97 -11.95 -3.55
C LEU A 87 4.26 -11.93 -4.90
N PHE A 88 4.48 -10.88 -5.69
CA PHE A 88 3.68 -10.59 -6.89
C PHE A 88 4.47 -10.64 -8.20
N HIS A 89 5.79 -10.86 -8.15
CA HIS A 89 6.71 -10.81 -9.29
C HIS A 89 6.66 -9.49 -10.07
N GLN A 90 6.27 -8.40 -9.40
CA GLN A 90 6.21 -7.04 -9.92
C GLN A 90 6.69 -6.07 -8.84
N ASN A 91 7.30 -4.95 -9.23
CA ASN A 91 7.66 -3.91 -8.28
C ASN A 91 6.39 -3.23 -7.73
N HIS A 92 6.50 -2.68 -6.53
CA HIS A 92 5.44 -1.86 -5.95
C HIS A 92 5.30 -0.58 -6.79
N PRO A 93 4.10 -0.23 -7.28
CA PRO A 93 3.91 0.85 -8.25
C PRO A 93 4.38 2.22 -7.77
N TRP A 94 4.17 2.54 -6.49
CA TRP A 94 4.60 3.83 -5.91
C TRP A 94 6.08 3.85 -5.52
N LEU A 95 6.58 2.83 -4.78
CA LEU A 95 7.98 2.80 -4.35
C LEU A 95 8.98 2.80 -5.52
N ILE A 96 8.66 2.17 -6.65
CA ILE A 96 9.56 2.22 -7.82
C ILE A 96 9.68 3.64 -8.38
N GLU A 97 8.62 4.44 -8.29
CA GLU A 97 8.64 5.84 -8.69
C GLU A 97 9.45 6.69 -7.71
N HIS A 98 9.32 6.44 -6.39
CA HIS A 98 10.17 7.10 -5.38
C HIS A 98 11.65 6.81 -5.64
N ILE A 99 11.99 5.55 -5.92
CA ILE A 99 13.35 5.12 -6.22
C ILE A 99 13.86 5.79 -7.50
N ALA A 100 13.03 5.91 -8.54
CA ALA A 100 13.40 6.54 -9.80
C ALA A 100 13.61 8.06 -9.67
N ASN A 101 12.73 8.75 -8.95
CA ASN A 101 12.82 10.20 -8.73
C ASN A 101 13.81 10.58 -7.61
N GLY A 102 14.17 9.61 -6.78
CA GLY A 102 14.88 9.81 -5.52
C GLY A 102 14.00 10.45 -4.44
N LEU A 103 14.34 10.29 -3.17
CA LEU A 103 13.63 10.95 -2.07
C LEU A 103 13.97 12.46 -1.99
N PRO A 104 13.06 13.31 -1.46
CA PRO A 104 13.32 14.73 -1.22
C PRO A 104 14.37 14.94 -0.12
N ASP A 105 15.18 15.99 -0.26
CA ASP A 105 16.17 16.38 0.75
C ASP A 105 15.54 17.37 1.74
N LEU A 106 15.57 17.00 3.03
CA LEU A 106 14.92 17.79 4.07
C LEU A 106 15.65 19.12 4.26
N GLU A 107 16.98 19.13 4.28
CA GLU A 107 17.77 20.33 4.50
C GLU A 107 17.63 21.35 3.36
N GLU A 108 17.61 20.88 2.10
CA GLU A 108 17.31 21.69 0.92
C GLU A 108 15.90 22.29 1.00
N THR A 109 14.91 21.49 1.37
CA THR A 109 13.52 21.95 1.56
C THR A 109 13.43 23.03 2.63
N LEU A 110 14.07 22.83 3.79
CA LEU A 110 14.10 23.82 4.87
C LEU A 110 14.86 25.10 4.47
N ARG A 111 15.95 24.98 3.72
CA ARG A 111 16.68 26.14 3.16
C ARG A 111 15.80 26.95 2.21
N PHE A 112 15.04 26.30 1.34
CA PHE A 112 14.07 26.95 0.45
C PHE A 112 13.01 27.73 1.25
N LEU A 113 12.39 27.10 2.25
CA LEU A 113 11.38 27.74 3.09
C LEU A 113 11.94 28.96 3.85
N LYS A 114 13.16 28.82 4.39
CA LYS A 114 13.85 29.92 5.08
C LYS A 114 14.17 31.07 4.12
N ALA A 115 14.59 30.79 2.88
CA ALA A 115 14.85 31.80 1.87
C ALA A 115 13.59 32.59 1.48
N MET A 116 12.41 31.95 1.54
CA MET A 116 11.12 32.61 1.38
C MET A 116 10.66 33.42 2.62
N GLY A 117 11.44 33.40 3.71
CA GLY A 117 11.10 34.09 4.96
C GLY A 117 9.95 33.43 5.75
N LEU A 118 9.67 32.15 5.47
CA LEU A 118 8.59 31.39 6.10
C LEU A 118 9.07 30.73 7.39
N SER A 119 8.16 30.57 8.34
CA SER A 119 8.40 29.76 9.54
C SER A 119 7.83 28.36 9.35
N TYR A 120 8.41 27.38 10.04
CA TYR A 120 7.96 25.99 9.98
C TYR A 120 8.16 25.26 11.31
N GLU A 121 7.34 24.23 11.54
CA GLU A 121 7.57 23.20 12.55
C GLU A 121 7.76 21.86 11.86
N ILE A 122 8.61 21.01 12.45
CA ILE A 122 8.86 19.65 11.98
C ILE A 122 8.16 18.70 12.94
N ILE A 123 7.41 17.76 12.38
CA ILE A 123 6.78 16.65 13.09
C ILE A 123 7.20 15.38 12.37
N HIS A 124 7.52 14.33 13.11
CA HIS A 124 7.76 13.01 12.52
C HIS A 124 6.69 12.05 12.97
N ASN A 125 6.30 11.14 12.09
CA ASN A 125 5.43 10.01 12.42
C ASN A 125 5.80 8.80 11.57
N ASN A 126 5.19 7.65 11.87
CA ASN A 126 5.51 6.37 11.23
C ASN A 126 6.96 5.96 11.50
N HIS A 127 7.29 5.57 12.73
CA HIS A 127 8.61 5.02 13.06
C HIS A 127 9.01 3.96 12.04
N LEU A 128 10.23 4.05 11.52
CA LEU A 128 10.62 3.38 10.28
C LEU A 128 10.44 1.85 10.34
N ASP A 129 10.79 1.23 11.48
CA ASP A 129 10.60 -0.21 11.67
C ASP A 129 9.12 -0.62 11.73
N LEU A 130 8.28 0.19 12.37
CA LEU A 130 6.85 -0.06 12.42
C LEU A 130 6.22 0.12 11.04
N TRP A 131 6.64 1.13 10.30
CA TRP A 131 6.23 1.36 8.92
C TRP A 131 6.54 0.15 8.04
N LYS A 132 7.76 -0.42 8.09
CA LYS A 132 8.11 -1.65 7.34
C LYS A 132 7.14 -2.79 7.63
N ILE A 133 6.85 -3.04 8.92
CA ILE A 133 5.94 -4.11 9.33
C ILE A 133 4.52 -3.87 8.79
N ILE A 134 3.99 -2.66 8.96
CA ILE A 134 2.64 -2.30 8.49
C ILE A 134 2.54 -2.42 6.97
N GLN A 135 3.54 -1.95 6.23
CA GLN A 135 3.58 -2.07 4.78
C GLN A 135 3.57 -3.53 4.33
N LYS A 136 4.40 -4.39 4.95
CA LYS A 136 4.43 -5.82 4.61
C LYS A 136 3.10 -6.51 4.89
N ILE A 137 2.46 -6.23 6.03
CA ILE A 137 1.12 -6.76 6.37
C ILE A 137 0.08 -6.32 5.33
N THR A 138 0.11 -5.03 4.96
CA THR A 138 -0.82 -4.43 3.99
C THR A 138 -0.64 -5.07 2.61
N ILE A 139 0.61 -5.17 2.13
CA ILE A 139 0.96 -5.78 0.85
C ILE A 139 0.54 -7.25 0.80
N ALA A 140 0.69 -8.00 1.89
CA ALA A 140 0.31 -9.40 1.94
C ALA A 140 -1.22 -9.64 2.00
N GLY A 141 -2.02 -8.58 2.21
CA GLY A 141 -3.48 -8.69 2.27
C GLY A 141 -3.97 -9.66 3.35
N ILE A 142 -3.35 -9.61 4.54
CA ILE A 142 -3.71 -10.50 5.66
C ILE A 142 -4.83 -9.94 6.52
N GLN A 143 -4.91 -8.61 6.64
CA GLN A 143 -5.90 -7.93 7.45
C GLN A 143 -6.80 -7.08 6.58
N GLU A 144 -8.06 -6.93 7.01
CA GLU A 144 -8.95 -5.91 6.45
C GLU A 144 -8.30 -4.53 6.72
N PRO A 145 -8.07 -3.70 5.69
CA PRO A 145 -7.39 -2.41 5.85
C PRO A 145 -7.97 -1.53 6.96
N ASP A 146 -9.29 -1.58 7.14
CA ASP A 146 -10.01 -0.77 8.12
C ASP A 146 -9.70 -1.14 9.57
N GLU A 147 -9.51 -2.43 9.89
CA GLU A 147 -9.20 -2.88 11.25
C GLU A 147 -7.78 -2.49 11.65
N LEU A 148 -6.81 -2.70 10.75
CA LEU A 148 -5.43 -2.28 10.98
C LEU A 148 -5.32 -0.77 11.13
N ASN A 149 -6.00 -0.01 10.27
CA ASN A 149 -6.07 1.45 10.34
C ASN A 149 -6.72 1.91 11.65
N PHE A 150 -7.83 1.29 12.05
CA PHE A 150 -8.49 1.61 13.32
C PHE A 150 -7.54 1.37 14.50
N TYR A 151 -6.88 0.23 14.55
CA TYR A 151 -5.96 -0.10 15.64
C TYR A 151 -4.76 0.86 15.68
N TYR A 152 -4.12 1.10 14.53
CA TYR A 152 -3.00 2.03 14.45
C TYR A 152 -3.41 3.42 14.92
N ASN A 153 -4.49 3.98 14.38
CA ASN A 153 -4.92 5.35 14.68
C ASN A 153 -5.33 5.56 16.14
N ASN A 154 -5.94 4.55 16.79
CA ASN A 154 -6.44 4.69 18.16
C ASN A 154 -5.41 4.33 19.24
N PHE A 155 -4.49 3.40 18.97
CA PHE A 155 -3.61 2.84 20.01
C PHE A 155 -2.12 3.10 19.78
N ILE A 156 -1.70 3.27 18.52
CA ILE A 156 -0.28 3.37 18.14
C ILE A 156 0.09 4.80 17.76
N TYR A 157 -0.67 5.42 16.85
CA TYR A 157 -0.45 6.78 16.36
C TYR A 157 -0.19 7.81 17.48
N PRO A 158 -0.91 7.82 18.62
CA PRO A 158 -0.63 8.78 19.70
C PRO A 158 0.78 8.70 20.30
N LYS A 159 1.51 7.60 20.07
CA LYS A 159 2.89 7.34 20.52
C LYS A 159 3.90 7.31 19.37
N ASP A 160 3.40 7.24 18.15
CA ASP A 160 4.16 7.14 16.90
C ASP A 160 4.17 8.48 16.14
N ILE A 161 4.06 9.57 16.90
CA ILE A 161 4.16 10.95 16.43
C ILE A 161 4.95 11.78 17.43
N ILE A 162 5.95 12.51 16.94
CA ILE A 162 6.83 13.33 17.78
C ILE A 162 7.05 14.71 17.18
N LYS A 163 7.40 15.67 18.04
CA LYS A 163 8.01 16.92 17.59
C LYS A 163 9.40 16.59 17.04
N GLY A 164 9.62 16.92 15.77
CA GLY A 164 10.82 16.57 15.04
C GLY A 164 11.92 17.62 15.05
N THR A 165 13.12 17.18 14.72
CA THR A 165 14.28 17.99 14.35
C THR A 165 14.90 17.40 13.08
N LEU A 166 15.88 18.11 12.49
CA LEU A 166 16.60 17.55 11.34
C LEU A 166 17.29 16.21 11.71
N THR A 167 17.76 16.05 12.94
CA THR A 167 18.52 14.87 13.37
C THR A 167 17.64 13.66 13.65
N SER A 168 16.37 13.83 14.02
CA SER A 168 15.45 12.71 14.26
C SER A 168 14.77 12.17 13.00
N ALA A 169 15.00 12.78 11.84
CA ALA A 169 14.27 12.46 10.61
C ALA A 169 14.53 11.02 10.12
N HIS A 170 15.69 10.43 10.39
CA HIS A 170 16.04 9.09 9.91
C HIS A 170 15.27 7.95 10.61
N ASP A 171 14.75 8.19 11.81
CA ASP A 171 14.03 7.17 12.60
C ASP A 171 12.56 7.02 12.18
N TYR A 172 12.06 7.91 11.34
CA TYR A 172 10.65 8.00 10.99
C TYR A 172 10.49 8.10 9.48
N TYR A 173 9.63 7.26 8.92
CA TYR A 173 9.39 7.24 7.49
C TYR A 173 8.81 8.57 7.01
N ARG A 174 7.91 9.21 7.76
CA ARG A 174 7.23 10.43 7.34
C ARG A 174 7.68 11.63 8.16
N THR A 175 8.07 12.68 7.46
CA THR A 175 8.25 14.01 8.04
C THR A 175 7.13 14.93 7.55
N ILE A 176 6.49 15.60 8.50
CA ILE A 176 5.43 16.57 8.29
C ILE A 176 6.00 17.96 8.60
N LEU A 177 6.06 18.80 7.57
CA LEU A 177 6.41 20.21 7.67
C LEU A 177 5.13 21.04 7.78
N TYR A 178 4.96 21.69 8.92
CA TYR A 178 3.88 22.64 9.14
C TYR A 178 4.40 24.06 8.86
N VAL A 179 4.21 24.53 7.63
CA VAL A 179 4.76 25.79 7.10
C VAL A 179 3.74 26.92 7.25
N LYS A 180 4.18 28.08 7.76
CA LYS A 180 3.34 29.27 7.98
C LYS A 180 3.88 30.48 7.23
N LYS A 181 2.97 31.24 6.63
CA LYS A 181 3.25 32.57 6.06
C LYS A 181 3.16 33.68 7.10
N GLU A 182 2.32 33.53 8.11
CA GLU A 182 2.23 34.48 9.22
C GLU A 182 3.23 34.15 10.34
N ARG A 183 3.91 35.18 10.87
CA ARG A 183 4.87 35.05 11.98
C ARG A 183 4.24 34.65 13.32
N LYS A 184 2.91 34.52 13.43
CA LYS A 184 2.28 34.11 14.69
C LYS A 184 2.63 32.65 14.96
N VAL A 185 3.47 32.45 15.97
CA VAL A 185 3.86 31.13 16.49
C VAL A 185 2.62 30.53 17.17
N ILE A 186 1.90 29.66 16.47
CA ILE A 186 0.98 28.71 17.11
C ILE A 186 1.80 27.44 17.36
N ASN A 187 2.11 27.10 18.61
CA ASN A 187 2.83 25.86 18.94
C ASN A 187 1.93 24.63 18.68
N PHE A 188 1.94 24.13 17.45
CA PHE A 188 1.14 22.96 17.08
C PHE A 188 1.80 21.69 17.61
N ALA A 189 3.13 21.61 17.55
CA ALA A 189 3.89 20.48 18.05
C ALA A 189 3.73 20.24 19.56
N GLU A 190 3.47 21.27 20.38
CA GLU A 190 3.23 21.11 21.83
C GLU A 190 1.89 20.43 22.15
N LYS A 191 0.93 20.45 21.23
CA LYS A 191 -0.36 19.75 21.40
C LYS A 191 -0.31 18.29 20.97
N ILE A 192 0.70 17.92 20.17
CA ILE A 192 0.82 16.61 19.54
C ILE A 192 1.85 15.73 20.26
N ALA A 193 2.90 16.33 20.82
CA ALA A 193 3.99 15.57 21.42
C ALA A 193 3.60 14.96 22.77
N THR A 194 3.57 13.62 22.84
CA THR A 194 3.88 12.93 24.08
C THR A 194 5.39 13.01 24.34
N PRO A 195 5.86 13.33 25.56
CA PRO A 195 7.29 13.42 25.89
C PRO A 195 8.06 12.11 25.67
N GLU A 196 7.35 11.01 25.61
CA GLU A 196 7.86 9.66 25.44
C GLU A 196 7.47 9.21 24.03
N GLY A 197 8.23 9.64 23.01
CA GLY A 197 8.21 8.93 21.73
C GLY A 197 8.40 7.43 21.98
N MET A 198 7.83 6.57 21.14
CA MET A 198 7.91 5.12 21.35
C MET A 198 9.39 4.72 21.52
N LEU A 199 9.82 4.43 22.76
CA LEU A 199 11.13 3.85 23.04
C LEU A 199 11.08 2.42 22.54
N ILE A 200 11.41 2.25 21.27
CA ILE A 200 11.42 0.97 20.60
C ILE A 200 12.79 0.33 20.83
N GLU A 201 12.80 -0.85 21.44
CA GLU A 201 13.98 -1.71 21.41
C GLU A 201 14.15 -2.27 19.98
N THR A 202 15.01 -1.64 19.18
CA THR A 202 15.25 -1.96 17.75
C THR A 202 15.45 -3.46 17.51
N GLU A 203 16.18 -4.15 18.39
CA GLU A 203 16.43 -5.60 18.30
C GLU A 203 15.13 -6.45 18.32
N LYS A 204 14.13 -6.03 19.10
CA LYS A 204 12.82 -6.70 19.14
C LYS A 204 12.08 -6.53 17.81
N PHE A 205 12.18 -5.35 17.18
CA PHE A 205 11.54 -5.08 15.90
C PHE A 205 12.19 -5.83 14.75
N GLU A 206 13.52 -5.92 14.69
CA GLU A 206 14.21 -6.74 13.67
C GLU A 206 13.80 -8.22 13.76
N THR A 207 13.68 -8.74 14.98
CA THR A 207 13.25 -10.13 15.21
C THR A 207 11.79 -10.32 14.79
N LEU A 208 10.91 -9.39 15.16
CA LEU A 208 9.50 -9.41 14.80
C LEU A 208 9.30 -9.30 13.29
N ASP A 209 9.98 -8.35 12.65
CA ASP A 209 9.92 -8.11 11.20
C ASP A 209 10.35 -9.37 10.42
N ARG A 210 11.43 -10.02 10.82
CA ARG A 210 11.89 -11.29 10.22
C ARG A 210 10.85 -12.40 10.39
N TYR A 211 10.25 -12.55 11.57
CA TYR A 211 9.22 -13.56 11.83
C TYR A 211 7.96 -13.30 10.98
N ILE A 212 7.50 -12.05 10.96
CA ILE A 212 6.36 -11.61 10.14
C ILE A 212 6.66 -11.88 8.68
N THR A 213 7.76 -11.35 8.14
CA THR A 213 8.17 -11.52 6.74
C THR A 213 8.15 -12.98 6.29
N ASN A 214 8.73 -13.89 7.09
CA ASN A 214 8.76 -15.32 6.78
C ASN A 214 7.35 -15.94 6.80
N SER A 215 6.52 -15.55 7.78
CA SER A 215 5.14 -16.05 7.90
C SER A 215 4.28 -15.55 6.74
N LEU A 216 4.39 -14.28 6.35
CA LEU A 216 3.67 -13.68 5.23
C LEU A 216 4.00 -14.41 3.92
N LYS A 217 5.28 -14.70 3.67
CA LYS A 217 5.72 -15.46 2.49
C LYS A 217 5.13 -16.87 2.44
N GLN A 218 5.10 -17.57 3.57
CA GLN A 218 4.48 -18.89 3.66
C GLN A 218 2.98 -18.83 3.37
N ILE A 219 2.27 -17.85 3.95
CA ILE A 219 0.84 -17.65 3.71
C ILE A 219 0.55 -17.35 2.24
N ALA A 220 1.35 -16.50 1.61
CA ALA A 220 1.20 -16.17 0.19
C ALA A 220 1.42 -17.41 -0.71
N SER A 221 2.47 -18.20 -0.45
CA SER A 221 2.72 -19.45 -1.18
C SER A 221 1.57 -20.46 -1.01
N LEU A 222 1.02 -20.59 0.20
CA LEU A 222 -0.14 -21.44 0.46
C LEU A 222 -1.39 -20.96 -0.30
N ARG A 223 -1.66 -19.64 -0.32
CA ARG A 223 -2.77 -19.07 -1.08
C ARG A 223 -2.65 -19.36 -2.58
N GLN A 224 -1.45 -19.23 -3.15
CA GLN A 224 -1.20 -19.57 -4.55
C GLN A 224 -1.47 -21.06 -4.82
N ALA A 225 -0.90 -21.95 -4.01
CA ALA A 225 -1.09 -23.40 -4.17
C ALA A 225 -2.56 -23.83 -4.03
N VAL A 226 -3.33 -23.17 -3.16
CA VAL A 226 -4.78 -23.39 -3.04
C VAL A 226 -5.50 -22.91 -4.30
N GLY A 227 -5.21 -21.70 -4.79
CA GLY A 227 -5.81 -21.17 -6.01
C GLY A 227 -5.56 -22.04 -7.25
N GLU A 228 -4.34 -22.54 -7.44
CA GLU A 228 -3.99 -23.47 -8.52
C GLU A 228 -4.77 -24.80 -8.40
N ARG A 229 -4.94 -25.31 -7.17
CA ARG A 229 -5.73 -26.53 -6.92
C ARG A 229 -7.22 -26.30 -7.17
N ASP A 230 -7.76 -25.15 -6.81
CA ASP A 230 -9.17 -24.82 -7.05
C ASP A 230 -9.47 -24.73 -8.55
N GLN A 231 -8.57 -24.12 -9.34
CA GLN A 231 -8.66 -24.12 -10.81
C GLN A 231 -8.59 -25.53 -11.40
N ALA A 232 -7.69 -26.37 -10.89
CA ALA A 232 -7.58 -27.76 -11.33
C ALA A 232 -8.85 -28.56 -10.98
N VAL A 233 -9.42 -28.37 -9.79
CA VAL A 233 -10.67 -29.00 -9.37
C VAL A 233 -11.83 -28.53 -10.24
N GLN A 234 -11.92 -27.25 -10.56
CA GLN A 234 -12.95 -26.72 -11.46
C GLN A 234 -12.85 -27.38 -12.84
N THR A 235 -11.64 -27.41 -13.42
CA THR A 235 -11.38 -28.02 -14.73
C THR A 235 -11.75 -29.51 -14.75
N LEU A 236 -11.37 -30.26 -13.70
CA LEU A 236 -11.71 -31.67 -13.58
C LEU A 236 -13.22 -31.87 -13.42
N THR A 237 -13.90 -31.00 -12.69
CA THR A 237 -15.35 -31.05 -12.50
C THR A 237 -16.08 -30.82 -13.82
N GLU A 238 -15.63 -29.86 -14.64
CA GLU A 238 -16.16 -29.60 -15.98
C GLU A 238 -15.95 -30.80 -16.92
N GLN A 239 -14.75 -31.39 -16.93
CA GLN A 239 -14.47 -32.59 -17.73
C GLN A 239 -15.28 -33.81 -17.29
N MET A 240 -15.54 -33.97 -15.99
CA MET A 240 -16.40 -35.04 -15.48
C MET A 240 -17.85 -34.84 -15.94
N ALA A 241 -18.38 -33.61 -15.86
CA ALA A 241 -19.72 -33.30 -16.34
C ALA A 241 -19.88 -33.58 -17.85
N GLU A 242 -18.89 -33.21 -18.66
CA GLU A 242 -18.90 -33.50 -20.10
C GLU A 242 -18.88 -35.01 -20.38
N ARG A 243 -18.06 -35.77 -19.65
CA ARG A 243 -18.03 -37.24 -19.76
C ARG A 243 -19.34 -37.89 -19.37
N ASP A 244 -19.97 -37.42 -18.30
CA ASP A 244 -21.27 -37.92 -17.87
C ASP A 244 -22.35 -37.62 -18.92
N GLU A 245 -22.31 -36.45 -19.56
CA GLU A 245 -23.19 -36.12 -20.68
C GLU A 245 -22.98 -37.04 -21.90
N GLN A 246 -21.72 -37.25 -22.31
CA GLN A 246 -21.39 -38.17 -23.41
C GLN A 246 -21.83 -39.61 -23.09
N MET A 247 -21.58 -40.07 -21.86
CA MET A 247 -22.00 -41.40 -21.41
C MET A 247 -23.53 -41.52 -21.43
N ASN A 248 -24.25 -40.52 -20.92
CA ASN A 248 -25.71 -40.49 -20.96
C ASN A 248 -26.23 -40.49 -22.41
N ALA A 249 -25.59 -39.75 -23.32
CA ALA A 249 -25.94 -39.75 -24.74
C ALA A 249 -25.73 -41.14 -25.38
N ILE A 250 -24.61 -41.81 -25.10
CA ILE A 250 -24.36 -43.19 -25.55
C ILE A 250 -25.41 -44.13 -24.95
N MET A 251 -25.72 -44.02 -23.66
CA MET A 251 -26.70 -44.88 -22.99
C MET A 251 -28.12 -44.66 -23.51
N ALA A 252 -28.45 -43.43 -23.93
CA ALA A 252 -29.74 -43.08 -24.51
C ALA A 252 -29.87 -43.50 -25.98
N SER A 253 -28.77 -43.87 -26.65
CA SER A 253 -28.75 -44.22 -28.07
C SER A 253 -29.54 -45.48 -28.40
N TRP A 254 -30.04 -45.56 -29.63
CA TRP A 254 -30.81 -46.71 -30.14
C TRP A 254 -30.01 -48.01 -30.12
N SER A 255 -28.74 -47.97 -30.53
CA SER A 255 -27.85 -49.14 -30.53
C SER A 255 -27.64 -49.69 -29.12
N TRP A 256 -27.44 -48.81 -28.14
CA TRP A 256 -27.30 -49.22 -26.73
C TRP A 256 -28.58 -49.84 -26.19
N LYS A 257 -29.74 -49.23 -26.44
CA LYS A 257 -31.05 -49.78 -26.02
C LYS A 257 -31.35 -51.14 -26.66
N LEU A 258 -31.11 -51.29 -27.96
CA LEU A 258 -31.34 -52.54 -28.71
C LEU A 258 -30.49 -53.71 -28.20
N THR A 259 -29.24 -53.43 -27.81
CA THR A 259 -28.29 -54.46 -27.36
C THR A 259 -28.35 -54.73 -25.85
N ALA A 260 -29.20 -54.02 -25.09
CA ALA A 260 -29.34 -54.19 -23.65
C ALA A 260 -29.74 -55.62 -23.19
N PRO A 261 -30.69 -56.31 -23.85
CA PRO A 261 -31.06 -57.69 -23.45
C PRO A 261 -29.89 -58.67 -23.58
N LEU A 262 -29.08 -58.53 -24.64
CA LEU A 262 -27.90 -59.36 -24.89
C LEU A 262 -26.81 -59.13 -23.83
N ARG A 263 -26.62 -57.88 -23.38
CA ARG A 263 -25.69 -57.56 -22.29
C ARG A 263 -26.14 -58.14 -20.95
N ALA A 264 -27.43 -58.09 -20.64
CA ALA A 264 -27.97 -58.66 -19.39
C ALA A 264 -27.84 -60.19 -19.33
N LEU A 265 -28.06 -60.88 -20.47
CA LEU A 265 -27.86 -62.33 -20.58
C LEU A 265 -26.39 -62.71 -20.33
N LYS A 266 -25.42 -61.96 -20.87
CA LYS A 266 -23.99 -62.21 -20.62
C LYS A 266 -23.64 -62.16 -19.13
N THR A 267 -24.18 -61.21 -18.37
CA THR A 267 -23.91 -61.09 -16.93
C THR A 267 -24.49 -62.28 -16.14
N LEU A 268 -25.65 -62.80 -16.53
CA LEU A 268 -26.28 -63.98 -15.90
C LEU A 268 -25.52 -65.28 -16.14
N PHE A 269 -24.88 -65.44 -17.31
CA PHE A 269 -24.13 -66.65 -17.63
C PHE A 269 -22.69 -66.66 -17.11
N PHE A 270 -22.07 -65.49 -16.91
CA PHE A 270 -20.66 -65.40 -16.50
C PHE A 270 -20.40 -65.03 -15.02
N ASN A 271 -21.39 -64.57 -14.25
CA ASN A 271 -21.23 -64.36 -12.79
C ASN A 271 -21.52 -65.62 -11.93
N LYS A 272 -21.71 -66.79 -12.55
CA LYS A 272 -22.03 -68.04 -11.84
C LYS A 272 -20.82 -68.92 -11.50
N SER A 273 -19.61 -68.36 -11.50
CA SER A 273 -18.37 -69.11 -11.26
C SER A 273 -17.51 -68.52 -10.14
N THR A 274 -18.13 -68.23 -8.99
CA THR A 274 -17.42 -68.11 -7.71
C THR A 274 -18.31 -68.69 -6.60
N THR A 275 -18.34 -70.01 -6.53
CA THR A 275 -18.67 -70.74 -5.30
C THR A 275 -17.94 -72.07 -5.37
N GLN A 276 -16.67 -72.03 -4.95
CA GLN A 276 -15.95 -73.06 -4.20
C GLN A 276 -14.56 -72.53 -3.88
#